data_AF-A0A6I4IEX5-F1
#
_entry.id   AF-A0A6I4IEX5-F1
#
_cell.length_a   1.000
_cell.length_b   1.000
_cell.length_c   1.000
_cell.angle_alpha   90.00
_cell.angle_beta   90.00
_cell.angle_gamma   90.00
#
_symmetry.space_group_name_H-M   'P 1'
#
loop_
_entity.id
_entity.type
_entity.pdbx_description
1 polymer ?
#
loop_
_entity_poly.entity_id
_entity_poly.type
_entity_poly.pdbx_seq_one_letter_code
_entity_poly.pdbx_strand_id
1 'polypeptide(L)' 'MFDVLNLIAMAKNGTPGDGHRNGAVKGRSQTYNPKTEQYVKRDASTGRFMDVKQDGTPFKGVRKEK' A
#
# COMPACT_ATOMS: atom_id res chain seq x y z
N MET A 1 14.50 47.93 23.65
CA MET A 1 13.18 47.49 24.17
C MET A 1 12.88 46.19 23.46
N PHE A 2 12.84 45.09 24.21
CA PHE A 2 12.90 43.72 23.70
C PHE A 2 11.64 43.35 22.91
N ASP A 3 11.81 42.90 21.66
CA ASP A 3 10.81 42.14 20.92
C ASP A 3 10.69 40.74 21.55
N VAL A 4 9.68 40.57 22.39
CA VAL A 4 9.29 39.27 22.95
C VAL A 4 7.95 38.88 22.35
N LEU A 5 7.98 38.43 21.10
CA LEU A 5 6.88 37.65 20.52
C LEU A 5 7.40 36.26 20.13
N ASN A 6 7.43 35.42 21.15
CA ASN A 6 7.15 33.98 21.14
C ASN A 6 6.76 33.38 19.76
N LEU A 7 7.73 32.86 19.01
CA LEU A 7 7.47 32.06 17.81
C LEU A 7 8.32 30.79 17.76
N ILE A 8 8.34 30.02 18.86
CA ILE A 8 8.69 28.60 18.76
C ILE A 8 7.43 27.86 18.34
N ALA A 9 7.05 28.02 17.07
CA ALA A 9 6.09 27.14 16.43
C ALA A 9 6.74 25.76 16.32
N MET A 10 6.41 24.86 17.24
CA MET A 10 6.69 23.44 17.03
C MET A 10 6.02 23.03 15.71
N ALA A 11 6.80 22.49 14.77
CA ALA A 11 6.25 21.88 13.57
C ALA A 11 5.37 20.70 14.00
N LYS A 12 4.05 20.88 13.98
CA LYS A 12 3.09 19.81 14.23
C LYS A 12 3.16 18.86 13.04
N ASN A 13 3.83 17.73 13.18
CA ASN A 13 3.65 16.64 12.23
C ASN A 13 2.18 16.23 12.35
N GLY A 14 1.38 16.48 11.31
CA GLY A 14 -0.06 16.20 11.32
C GLY A 14 -0.33 14.76 11.76
N THR A 15 -1.47 14.52 12.42
CA THR A 15 -1.95 13.17 12.71
C THR A 15 -1.86 12.33 11.43
N PRO A 16 -1.17 11.17 11.44
CA PRO A 16 -1.19 10.28 10.30
C PRO A 16 -2.64 10.01 9.93
N GLY A 17 -2.97 10.16 8.64
CA GLY A 17 -4.22 9.61 8.11
C GLY A 17 -4.32 8.13 8.49
N ASP A 18 -5.52 7.58 8.42
CA ASP A 18 -5.94 6.24 8.84
C ASP A 18 -5.18 5.04 8.23
N GLY A 19 -4.02 5.25 7.60
CA GLY A 19 -3.15 4.23 7.03
C GLY A 19 -3.75 3.58 5.78
N HIS A 20 -4.92 4.03 5.34
CA HIS A 20 -5.63 3.43 4.23
C HIS A 20 -5.25 4.13 2.93
N ARG A 21 -4.99 3.31 1.91
CA ARG A 21 -4.74 3.79 0.56
C ARG A 21 -6.07 4.15 -0.08
N ASN A 22 -6.23 5.40 -0.50
CA ASN A 22 -7.40 5.82 -1.27
C ASN A 22 -7.32 5.30 -2.70
N GLY A 23 -8.14 4.29 -3.01
CA GLY A 23 -8.34 3.76 -4.38
C GLY A 23 -7.65 2.43 -4.69
N ALA A 24 -8.08 1.80 -5.79
CA ALA A 24 -7.56 0.53 -6.27
C ALA A 24 -6.11 0.67 -6.78
N VAL A 25 -5.28 -0.35 -6.53
CA VAL A 25 -3.89 -0.34 -7.02
C VAL A 25 -3.86 -0.61 -8.53
N LYS A 26 -3.80 0.45 -9.35
CA LYS A 26 -3.87 0.36 -10.83
C LYS A 26 -2.67 -0.33 -11.48
N GLY A 27 -1.52 -0.43 -10.80
CA GLY A 27 -0.29 -1.05 -11.32
C GLY A 27 -0.05 -2.49 -10.87
N ARG A 28 -0.99 -3.12 -10.15
CA ARG A 28 -0.81 -4.47 -9.62
C ARG A 28 -1.99 -5.36 -9.95
N SER A 29 -1.68 -6.61 -10.24
CA SER A 29 -2.63 -7.70 -10.38
C SER A 29 -2.25 -8.86 -9.46
N GLN A 30 -3.17 -9.79 -9.26
CA GLN A 30 -2.91 -11.01 -8.52
C GLN A 30 -3.50 -12.21 -9.25
N THR A 31 -2.81 -13.34 -9.16
CA THR A 31 -3.24 -14.64 -9.69
C THR A 31 -3.18 -15.70 -8.61
N TYR A 32 -4.03 -16.71 -8.71
CA TYR A 32 -4.05 -17.84 -7.78
C TYR A 32 -3.15 -18.96 -8.30
N ASN A 33 -2.22 -19.42 -7.47
CA ASN A 33 -1.39 -20.58 -7.77
C ASN A 33 -2.02 -21.83 -7.15
N PRO A 34 -2.62 -22.74 -7.93
CA PRO A 34 -3.27 -23.94 -7.41
C PRO A 34 -2.28 -24.97 -6.85
N LYS A 35 -0.98 -24.87 -7.15
CA LYS A 35 0.02 -25.81 -6.63
C LYS A 35 0.43 -25.52 -5.19
N THR A 36 0.40 -24.24 -4.82
CA THR A 36 0.82 -23.77 -3.49
C THR A 36 -0.36 -23.22 -2.69
N GLU A 37 -1.55 -23.21 -3.30
CA GLU A 37 -2.79 -22.63 -2.77
C GLU A 37 -2.65 -21.17 -2.31
N GLN A 38 -1.79 -20.40 -2.98
CA GLN A 38 -1.44 -19.04 -2.57
C GLN A 38 -1.71 -18.03 -3.68
N TYR A 39 -1.99 -16.79 -3.27
CA TYR A 39 -2.12 -15.67 -4.19
C TYR A 39 -0.75 -15.04 -4.43
N VAL A 40 -0.44 -14.79 -5.71
CA VAL A 40 0.80 -14.16 -6.14
C VAL A 40 0.49 -12.80 -6.76
N LYS A 41 1.18 -11.77 -6.32
CA LYS A 41 1.12 -10.42 -6.86
C LYS A 41 2.01 -10.31 -8.09
N ARG A 42 1.47 -9.72 -9.15
CA ARG A 42 2.18 -9.39 -10.38
C ARG A 42 2.22 -7.88 -10.62
N ASP A 43 3.34 -7.44 -11.17
CA ASP A 43 3.45 -6.12 -11.78
C ASP A 43 2.62 -6.11 -13.08
N ALA A 44 1.66 -5.19 -13.19
CA ALA A 44 0.75 -5.16 -14.32
C ALA A 44 1.42 -4.65 -15.63
N SER A 45 2.55 -3.95 -15.53
CA SER A 45 3.28 -3.39 -16.67
C SER A 45 4.34 -4.35 -17.18
N THR A 46 5.04 -5.04 -16.28
CA THR A 46 6.16 -5.93 -16.65
C THR A 46 5.83 -7.42 -16.53
N GLY A 47 4.69 -7.79 -15.92
CA GLY A 47 4.30 -9.19 -15.70
C GLY A 47 5.18 -9.95 -14.69
N ARG A 48 6.04 -9.25 -13.95
CA ARG A 48 6.96 -9.89 -12.98
C ARG A 48 6.19 -10.30 -11.73
N PHE A 49 6.48 -11.50 -11.23
CA PHE A 49 6.00 -11.93 -9.92
C PHE A 49 6.76 -11.16 -8.83
N MET A 50 6.03 -10.62 -7.85
CA MET A 50 6.60 -9.76 -6.81
C MET A 50 6.54 -10.41 -5.43
N ASP A 51 5.33 -10.68 -4.95
CA ASP A 51 5.08 -11.21 -3.61
C ASP A 51 4.16 -12.41 -3.67
N VAL A 52 4.37 -13.35 -2.77
CA VAL A 52 3.46 -14.46 -2.50
C VAL A 52 2.79 -14.23 -1.15
N LYS A 53 1.47 -14.39 -1.11
CA LYS A 53 0.66 -14.24 0.10
C LYS A 53 0.60 -15.56 0.85
N GLN A 54 1.30 -15.62 1.99
CA GLN A 54 1.42 -16.85 2.79
C GLN A 54 0.13 -17.26 3.50
N ASP A 55 -0.80 -16.32 3.73
CA ASP A 55 -2.09 -16.61 4.38
C ASP A 55 -3.11 -17.30 3.44
N GLY A 56 -2.76 -17.55 2.17
CA GLY A 56 -3.61 -18.22 1.18
C GLY A 56 -4.80 -17.38 0.68
N THR A 57 -5.05 -16.20 1.24
CA THR A 57 -6.16 -15.33 0.85
C THR A 57 -5.70 -14.25 -0.14
N PRO A 58 -6.62 -13.62 -0.91
CA PRO A 58 -6.25 -12.57 -1.86
C PRO A 58 -5.61 -11.35 -1.19
N PHE A 59 -4.75 -10.62 -1.93
CA PHE A 59 -4.30 -9.30 -1.53
C PHE A 59 -5.47 -8.31 -1.56
N LYS A 60 -5.69 -7.59 -0.44
CA LYS A 60 -6.70 -6.52 -0.36
C LYS A 60 -6.36 -5.40 -1.36
N GLY A 61 -7.35 -4.97 -2.14
CA GLY A 61 -7.22 -3.84 -3.07
C GLY A 61 -6.37 -4.09 -4.33
N VAL A 62 -6.01 -5.35 -4.62
CA VAL A 62 -5.31 -5.74 -5.85
C VAL A 62 -6.27 -6.49 -6.77
N ARG A 63 -6.31 -6.16 -8.07
CA ARG A 63 -7.24 -6.80 -9.01
C ARG A 63 -6.88 -8.27 -9.23
N LYS A 64 -7.86 -9.17 -9.24
CA LYS A 64 -7.65 -10.55 -9.69
C LYS A 64 -7.54 -10.58 -11.22
N GLU A 65 -6.57 -11.34 -11.72
CA GLU A 65 -6.51 -11.71 -13.14
C GLU A 65 -7.66 -12.67 -13.44
N LYS A 66 -8.27 -12.55 -14.63
CA LYS A 66 -9.30 -13.48 -15.13
C LYS A 66 -8.63 -14.62 -15.88
#